data_AF-A0A953NZP0-F1
#
_entry.id   AF-A0A953NZP0-F1
#
_cell.length_a   1.000
_cell.length_b   1.000
_cell.length_c   1.000
_cell.angle_alpha   90.00
_cell.angle_beta   90.00
_cell.angle_gamma   90.00
#
_symmetry.space_group_name_H-M   'P 1'
#
loop_
_entity.id
_entity.type
_entity.pdbx_description
1 polymer ?
#
loop_
_entity_poly.entity_id
_entity_poly.type
_entity_poly.pdbx_seq_one_letter_code
_entity_poly.pdbx_strand_id
1 'polypeptide(L)'
;MAWLVALLADAIQIFAFPVFSEGGISPADAVLDLITGAVLIRILGWHWAFLPTLAAELIPGLDLFPTWTAAVFFVTRQRVHSGEPEILPPEPAGRR
;
A
#
# COMPACT_ATOMS: atom_id res chain seq x y z
N MET A 1 1.01 -8.48 10.03
CA MET A 1 2.15 -7.55 10.10
C MET A 1 1.94 -6.31 9.24
N ALA A 2 1.78 -6.43 7.91
CA ALA A 2 1.60 -5.27 7.01
C ALA A 2 0.48 -4.30 7.43
N TRP A 3 -0.67 -4.82 7.87
CA TRP A 3 -1.78 -4.01 8.38
C TRP A 3 -1.41 -3.13 9.58
N LEU A 4 -0.62 -3.64 10.53
CA LEU A 4 -0.19 -2.85 11.68
C LEU A 4 0.79 -1.74 11.26
N VAL A 5 1.70 -2.05 10.34
CA VAL A 5 2.66 -1.06 9.81
C VAL A 5 1.92 0.08 9.12
N ALA A 6 0.97 -0.24 8.24
CA ALA A 6 0.18 0.77 7.53
C ALA A 6 -0.67 1.64 8.47
N LEU A 7 -1.38 1.02 9.42
CA LEU A 7 -2.19 1.75 10.39
C LEU A 7 -1.34 2.68 11.28
N LEU A 8 -0.15 2.24 11.68
CA LEU A 8 0.75 3.06 12.47
C LEU A 8 1.33 4.22 11.65
N ALA A 9 1.71 3.98 10.40
CA ALA A 9 2.21 5.02 9.51
C ALA A 9 1.15 6.11 9.30
N ASP A 10 -0.05 5.73 8.86
CA ASP A 10 -1.15 6.67 8.63
C ASP A 10 -1.51 7.45 9.92
N ALA A 11 -1.54 6.77 11.08
CA ALA A 11 -1.80 7.44 12.35
C ALA A 11 -0.70 8.44 12.72
N ILE A 12 0.58 8.08 12.55
CA ILE A 12 1.70 8.98 12.82
C ILE A 12 1.60 10.21 11.92
N GLN A 13 1.35 10.05 10.63
CA GLN A 13 1.25 11.18 9.70
C GLN A 13 0.08 12.11 10.05
N ILE A 14 -1.11 11.56 10.28
CA ILE A 14 -2.30 12.36 10.64
C ILE A 14 -2.11 13.13 11.96
N PHE A 15 -1.55 12.49 12.99
CA PHE A 15 -1.41 13.13 14.31
C PHE A 15 -0.17 14.03 14.42
N ALA A 16 0.90 13.72 13.69
CA ALA A 16 2.13 14.52 13.68
C ALA A 16 2.14 15.60 12.58
N PHE A 17 1.14 15.64 11.69
CA PHE A 17 0.94 16.70 10.69
C PHE A 17 1.11 18.12 11.25
N PRO A 18 0.58 18.49 12.44
CA PRO A 18 0.77 19.84 12.99
C PRO A 18 2.23 20.13 13.42
N VAL A 19 3.02 19.08 13.67
CA VAL A 19 4.42 19.15 14.11
C VAL A 19 5.38 19.16 12.91
N PHE A 20 4.96 18.57 11.78
CA PHE A 20 5.69 18.61 10.52
C PHE A 20 5.42 19.94 9.80
N SER A 21 6.28 20.94 10.05
CA SER A 21 6.46 22.17 9.27
C SER A 21 5.20 22.69 8.56
N GLU A 22 4.13 23.03 9.28
CA GLU A 22 2.92 23.67 8.74
C GLU A 22 2.38 23.06 7.41
N GLY A 23 2.52 21.75 7.18
CA GLY A 23 2.09 21.09 5.94
C GLY A 23 3.01 21.26 4.72
N GLY A 24 4.29 21.61 4.93
CA GLY A 24 5.34 21.59 3.91
C GLY A 24 6.16 20.29 3.90
N ILE A 25 7.07 20.15 2.92
CA ILE A 25 7.96 18.97 2.80
C ILE A 25 8.91 18.91 4.00
N SER A 26 8.65 17.96 4.91
CA SER A 26 9.47 17.68 6.09
C SER A 26 10.47 16.56 5.80
N PRO A 27 11.77 16.72 6.10
CA PRO A 27 12.72 15.62 5.97
C PRO A 27 12.39 14.39 6.81
N ALA A 28 11.71 14.58 7.95
CA ALA A 28 11.31 13.48 8.83
C ALA A 28 10.15 12.67 8.23
N ASP A 29 9.23 13.36 7.54
CA ASP A 29 8.10 12.75 6.85
C ASP A 29 8.58 11.88 5.68
N ALA A 30 9.43 12.45 4.82
CA ALA A 30 10.05 11.70 3.72
C ALA A 30 10.82 10.44 4.18
N VAL A 31 11.44 10.47 5.36
CA VAL A 31 12.11 9.29 5.94
C VAL A 31 11.09 8.26 6.43
N LEU A 32 10.00 8.70 7.06
CA LEU A 32 8.91 7.83 7.48
C LEU A 32 8.29 7.10 6.28
N ASP A 33 8.09 7.80 5.17
CA ASP A 33 7.52 7.23 3.95
C ASP A 33 8.45 6.22 3.30
N LEU A 34 9.74 6.56 3.21
CA LEU A 34 10.74 5.66 2.64
C LEU A 34 10.83 4.35 3.45
N ILE A 35 10.82 4.45 4.78
CA ILE A 35 10.85 3.30 5.68
C ILE A 35 9.56 2.48 5.53
N THR A 36 8.40 3.13 5.59
CA THR A 36 7.09 2.48 5.49
C THR A 36 6.94 1.74 4.17
N GLY A 37 7.25 2.41 3.05
CA GLY A 37 7.25 1.81 1.72
C GLY A 37 8.21 0.62 1.62
N ALA A 38 9.45 0.76 2.10
CA ALA A 38 10.43 -0.34 2.09
C ALA A 38 9.96 -1.55 2.91
N VAL A 39 9.39 -1.33 4.10
CA VAL A 39 8.87 -2.40 4.96
C VAL A 39 7.67 -3.09 4.31
N LEU A 40 6.73 -2.33 3.74
CA LEU A 40 5.55 -2.91 3.08
C LEU A 40 5.91 -3.69 1.82
N ILE A 41 6.82 -3.18 0.98
CA ILE A 41 7.37 -3.92 -0.17
C ILE A 41 8.05 -5.20 0.31
N ARG A 42 8.80 -5.14 1.42
CA ARG A 42 9.50 -6.31 1.98
C ARG A 42 8.56 -7.38 2.53
N ILE A 43 7.39 -7.00 3.06
CA ILE A 43 6.39 -7.91 3.62
C ILE A 43 5.43 -8.45 2.55
N LEU A 44 4.91 -7.59 1.68
CA LEU A 44 3.87 -7.93 0.70
C LEU A 44 4.43 -8.30 -0.68
N GLY A 45 5.72 -8.09 -0.90
CA GLY A 45 6.35 -8.11 -2.21
C GLY A 45 6.13 -6.80 -2.96
N TRP A 46 6.88 -6.61 -4.04
CA TRP A 46 6.68 -5.48 -4.94
C TRP A 46 5.26 -5.49 -5.53
N HIS A 47 4.59 -4.35 -5.52
CA HIS A 47 3.27 -4.16 -6.11
C HIS A 47 3.16 -2.78 -6.74
N TRP A 48 2.55 -2.70 -7.93
CA TRP A 48 2.32 -1.42 -8.63
C TRP A 48 1.52 -0.41 -7.81
N ALA A 49 0.70 -0.89 -6.88
CA ALA A 49 -0.13 -0.05 -5.99
C ALA A 49 0.69 0.82 -5.02
N PHE A 50 1.97 0.53 -4.79
CA PHE A 50 2.82 1.40 -3.95
C PHE A 50 3.26 2.67 -4.68
N LEU A 51 3.21 2.71 -6.01
CA LEU A 51 3.60 3.89 -6.81
C LEU A 51 2.63 5.06 -6.66
N PRO A 52 1.29 4.89 -6.78
CA PRO A 52 0.37 5.99 -6.53
C PRO A 52 0.37 6.43 -5.06
N THR A 53 0.66 5.53 -4.11
CA THR A 53 0.85 5.88 -2.69
C THR A 53 2.04 6.80 -2.51
N LEU A 54 3.21 6.43 -3.06
CA LEU A 54 4.40 7.29 -3.05
C LEU A 54 4.20 8.62 -3.79
N ALA A 55 3.36 8.65 -4.82
CA ALA A 55 3.04 9.88 -5.53
C ALA A 55 2.08 10.79 -4.76
N ALA A 56 1.13 10.23 -4.00
CA ALA A 56 0.21 10.98 -3.15
C ALA A 56 0.96 11.72 -2.03
N GLU A 57 1.98 11.08 -1.48
CA GLU A 57 2.88 11.64 -0.45
C GLU A 57 3.60 12.92 -0.87
N LEU A 58 3.85 13.08 -2.17
CA LEU A 58 4.52 14.27 -2.71
C LEU A 58 3.58 15.49 -2.81
N ILE A 59 2.28 15.30 -2.56
CA ILE A 59 1.26 16.33 -2.68
C ILE A 59 0.79 16.71 -1.27
N PRO A 60 1.15 17.90 -0.76
CA PRO A 60 0.71 18.37 0.55
C PRO A 60 -0.81 18.29 0.71
N GLY A 61 -1.27 17.61 1.74
CA GLY A 61 -2.67 17.38 2.07
C GLY A 61 -3.26 16.05 1.58
N LEU A 62 -2.60 15.33 0.66
CA LEU A 62 -3.02 13.97 0.30
C LEU A 62 -2.42 12.89 1.23
N ASP A 63 -1.30 13.19 1.86
CA ASP A 63 -0.66 12.47 2.98
C ASP A 63 -1.57 12.32 4.21
N LEU A 64 -2.59 13.18 4.34
CA LEU A 64 -3.61 13.08 5.41
C LEU A 64 -4.62 11.94 5.21
N PHE A 65 -4.69 11.38 4.01
CA PHE A 65 -5.54 10.21 3.77
C PHE A 65 -4.82 8.96 4.26
N PRO A 66 -5.55 7.91 4.70
CA PRO A 66 -4.95 6.65 5.11
C PRO A 66 -4.47 5.84 3.88
N THR A 67 -3.49 6.37 3.16
CA THR A 67 -3.03 5.91 1.84
C THR A 67 -2.29 4.58 1.96
N TRP A 68 -1.50 4.36 3.01
CA TRP A 68 -0.83 3.09 3.26
C TRP A 68 -1.82 1.99 3.61
N THR A 69 -2.82 2.29 4.44
CA THR A 69 -3.90 1.34 4.76
C THR A 69 -4.71 0.99 3.52
N ALA A 70 -5.02 1.97 2.67
CA ALA A 70 -5.72 1.73 1.40
C ALA A 70 -4.90 0.85 0.45
N ALA A 71 -3.58 1.07 0.35
CA ALA A 71 -2.68 0.26 -0.46
C ALA A 71 -2.62 -1.18 0.05
N VAL A 72 -2.45 -1.39 1.36
CA VAL A 72 -2.45 -2.73 1.97
C VAL A 72 -3.79 -3.44 1.73
N PHE A 73 -4.91 -2.74 1.90
CA PHE A 73 -6.23 -3.29 1.61
C PHE A 73 -6.33 -3.76 0.15
N PHE A 74 -5.94 -2.93 -0.81
CA PHE A 74 -5.99 -3.25 -2.23
C PHE A 74 -5.10 -4.46 -2.58
N VAL A 75 -3.84 -4.44 -2.14
CA VAL A 75 -2.87 -5.52 -2.43
C VAL A 75 -3.33 -6.85 -1.83
N THR A 76 -3.83 -6.83 -0.59
CA THR A 76 -4.29 -8.06 0.07
C THR A 76 -5.60 -8.58 -0.52
N ARG A 77 -6.49 -7.72 -1.02
CA ARG A 77 -7.71 -8.11 -1.75
C ARG A 77 -7.42 -8.78 -3.08
N GLN A 78 -6.46 -8.25 -3.86
CA GLN A 78 -6.10 -8.83 -5.16
C GLN A 78 -5.44 -10.22 -5.03
N ARG A 79 -4.62 -10.43 -3.98
CA ARG A 79 -4.03 -11.74 -3.68
C ARG A 79 -5.08 -12.84 -3.44
N VAL A 80 -6.23 -12.49 -2.87
CA VAL A 80 -7.32 -13.45 -2.62
C VAL A 80 -8.02 -13.84 -3.93
N HIS A 81 -8.19 -12.92 -4.88
CA HIS A 81 -8.81 -13.22 -6.18
C HIS A 81 -7.95 -14.09 -7.10
N SER A 82 -6.62 -13.97 -7.03
CA SER A 82 -5.71 -14.79 -7.85
C SER A 82 -5.60 -16.26 -7.40
N GLY A 83 -6.21 -16.62 -6.26
CA GLY A 83 -6.22 -18.00 -5.74
C GLY A 83 -7.42 -18.84 -6.15
N GLU A 84 -8.39 -18.26 -6.87
CA GLU A 84 -9.52 -19.03 -7.42
C GLU A 84 -8.98 -20.03 -8.44
N PRO A 85 -9.18 -21.36 -8.27
CA PRO A 85 -8.71 -22.34 -9.23
C PRO A 85 -9.30 -22.01 -10.60
N GLU A 86 -8.46 -21.78 -11.59
CA GLU A 86 -8.90 -21.76 -12.98
C GLU A 86 -9.49 -23.15 -13.27
N ILE A 87 -10.82 -23.24 -13.22
CA ILE A 87 -11.56 -24.44 -13.58
C ILE A 87 -11.36 -24.55 -15.09
N LEU A 88 -10.31 -25.27 -15.48
CA LEU A 88 -10.10 -25.63 -16.86
C LEU A 88 -11.37 -26.33 -17.34
N PRO A 89 -11.97 -25.89 -18.47
CA PRO A 89 -13.09 -26.62 -19.04
C PRO A 89 -12.64 -28.07 -19.25
N PRO A 90 -13.52 -29.06 -18.98
CA PRO A 90 -13.17 -30.46 -19.19
C PRO A 90 -12.65 -30.63 -20.61
N GLU A 91 -11.50 -31.29 -20.78
CA GLU A 91 -11.00 -31.62 -22.11
C GLU A 91 -12.14 -32.23 -22.93
N PRO A 92 -12.39 -31.74 -24.16
CA PRO A 92 -13.46 -32.30 -24.97
C PRO A 92 -13.21 -33.79 -25.15
N ALA A 93 -14.08 -34.59 -24.53
CA ALA A 93 -14.07 -36.05 -24.59
C ALA A 93 -14.30 -36.47 -26.03
N GLY A 94 -13.21 -36.60 -26.80
CA GLY A 94 -13.28 -37.06 -28.18
C GLY A 94 -12.35 -36.29 -29.11
N ARG A 95 -11.11 -36.74 -29.20
CA ARG A 95 -10.51 -36.95 -30.51
C ARG A 95 -9.83 -38.32 -30.49
N ARG A 96 -10.45 -39.24 -31.22
CA ARG A 96 -9.94 -40.58 -31.52
C ARG A 96 -8.60 -40.49 -32.25
#